data_AF-A0A917DU45-F1
#
_entry.id   AF-A0A917DU45-F1
#
_cell.length_a   1.000
_cell.length_b   1.000
_cell.length_c   1.000
_cell.angle_alpha   90.00
_cell.angle_beta   90.00
_cell.angle_gamma   90.00
#
_symmetry.space_group_name_H-M   'P 1'
#
loop_
_entity.id
_entity.type
_entity.pdbx_description
1 polymer ?
#
loop_
_entity_poly.entity_id
_entity_poly.type
_entity_poly.pdbx_seq_one_letter_code
_entity_poly.pdbx_strand_id
1 'polypeptide(L)'
;MRFEDALFNWLQIQLVAEGRPDDGAAADTRDFFLQILTEDHHVTDIVIEKTDDSMIHVRYRKEGSSKIQMIPREAGEQLLNDINENPKYN
;
A
#
# COMPACT_ATOMS: atom_id res chain seq x y z
N MET A 1 -9.54 -5.51 -10.83
CA MET A 1 -8.77 -6.30 -9.82
C MET A 1 -9.71 -6.65 -8.67
N ARG A 2 -9.40 -7.63 -7.80
CA ARG A 2 -10.19 -7.78 -6.55
C ARG A 2 -9.74 -6.73 -5.54
N PHE A 3 -10.65 -6.29 -4.68
CA PHE A 3 -10.37 -5.24 -3.69
C PHE A 3 -9.15 -5.57 -2.81
N GLU A 4 -9.07 -6.80 -2.28
CA GLU A 4 -7.97 -7.22 -1.41
C GLU A 4 -6.62 -7.18 -2.13
N ASP A 5 -6.58 -7.60 -3.40
CA ASP A 5 -5.37 -7.56 -4.20
C ASP A 5 -4.95 -6.09 -4.44
N ALA A 6 -5.90 -5.21 -4.79
CA ALA A 6 -5.62 -3.79 -5.01
C ALA A 6 -5.13 -3.09 -3.73
N LEU A 7 -5.75 -3.39 -2.59
CA LEU A 7 -5.37 -2.82 -1.30
C LEU A 7 -3.98 -3.28 -0.87
N PHE A 8 -3.67 -4.57 -1.06
CA PHE A 8 -2.38 -5.12 -0.72
C PHE A 8 -1.27 -4.55 -1.61
N ASN A 9 -1.49 -4.50 -2.93
CA ASN A 9 -0.52 -3.90 -3.86
C ASN A 9 -0.30 -2.42 -3.58
N TRP A 10 -1.38 -1.66 -3.32
CA TRP A 10 -1.29 -0.26 -2.91
C TRP A 10 -0.44 -0.10 -1.64
N LEU A 11 -0.65 -0.95 -0.62
CA LEU A 11 0.12 -0.89 0.61
C LEU A 11 1.62 -1.12 0.34
N GLN A 12 1.96 -2.19 -0.40
CA GLN A 12 3.36 -2.52 -0.66
C GLN A 12 4.06 -1.37 -1.40
N ILE A 13 3.44 -0.83 -2.45
CA ILE A 13 4.05 0.26 -3.22
C ILE A 13 4.02 1.61 -2.48
N GLN A 14 3.04 1.85 -1.60
CA GLN A 14 3.03 3.01 -0.70
C GLN A 14 4.29 3.03 0.17
N LEU A 15 4.64 1.89 0.77
CA LEU A 15 5.86 1.77 1.60
C LEU A 15 7.12 1.96 0.77
N VAL A 16 7.15 1.46 -0.47
CA VAL A 16 8.27 1.70 -1.40
C VAL A 16 8.41 3.19 -1.70
N ALA A 17 7.32 3.87 -2.07
CA ALA A 17 7.33 5.29 -2.38
C ALA A 17 7.73 6.15 -1.16
N GLU A 18 7.33 5.76 0.05
CA GLU A 18 7.77 6.42 1.29
C GLU A 18 9.25 6.16 1.60
N GLY A 19 9.74 4.94 1.39
CA GLY A 19 11.14 4.56 1.63
C GLY A 19 12.12 5.05 0.55
N ARG A 20 11.62 5.33 -0.66
CA ARG A 20 12.39 5.78 -1.83
C ARG A 20 11.69 6.99 -2.49
N PRO A 21 11.70 8.17 -1.84
CA PRO A 21 10.93 9.33 -2.31
C PRO A 21 11.33 9.86 -3.69
N ASP A 22 12.55 9.55 -4.15
CA ASP A 22 13.04 9.93 -5.49
C ASP A 22 12.64 8.93 -6.59
N ASP A 23 12.02 7.80 -6.23
CA ASP A 23 11.55 6.78 -7.17
C ASP A 23 10.17 7.16 -7.73
N GLY A 24 10.19 7.98 -8.79
CA GLY A 24 8.97 8.45 -9.46
C GLY A 24 8.08 7.32 -9.96
N ALA A 25 8.67 6.18 -10.38
CA ALA A 25 7.91 5.03 -10.84
C ALA A 25 7.11 4.38 -9.70
N ALA A 26 7.65 4.34 -8.48
CA ALA A 26 6.92 3.88 -7.31
C ALA A 26 5.72 4.79 -6.98
N ALA A 27 5.90 6.12 -7.06
CA ALA A 27 4.82 7.07 -6.84
C ALA A 27 3.69 6.94 -7.89
N ASP A 28 4.04 6.84 -9.18
CA ASP A 28 3.07 6.65 -10.26
C ASP A 28 2.29 5.33 -10.10
N THR A 29 2.99 4.26 -9.72
CA THR A 29 2.38 2.93 -9.49
C THR A 29 1.46 2.94 -8.27
N ARG A 30 1.83 3.64 -7.19
CA ARG A 30 0.95 3.89 -6.05
C ARG A 30 -0.32 4.60 -6.48
N ASP A 31 -0.21 5.67 -7.26
CA ASP A 31 -1.36 6.46 -7.70
C ASP A 31 -2.28 5.66 -8.63
N PHE A 32 -1.72 4.77 -9.45
CA PHE A 32 -2.49 3.80 -10.23
C PHE A 32 -3.33 2.87 -9.34
N PHE A 33 -2.75 2.25 -8.31
CA PHE A 33 -3.54 1.39 -7.41
C PHE A 33 -4.52 2.18 -6.54
N LEU A 34 -4.16 3.40 -6.15
CA LEU A 34 -5.07 4.31 -5.46
C LEU A 34 -6.28 4.62 -6.34
N GLN A 35 -6.07 4.89 -7.63
CA GLN A 35 -7.15 5.11 -8.59
C GLN A 35 -8.08 3.89 -8.68
N ILE A 36 -7.55 2.67 -8.78
CA ILE A 36 -8.35 1.44 -8.76
C ILE A 36 -9.19 1.35 -7.47
N LEU A 37 -8.58 1.63 -6.31
CA LEU A 37 -9.28 1.60 -5.03
C LEU A 37 -10.41 2.63 -4.97
N THR A 38 -10.19 3.84 -5.48
CA THR A 38 -11.18 4.92 -5.46
C THR A 38 -12.28 4.74 -6.50
N GLU A 39 -11.94 4.39 -7.74
CA GLU A 39 -12.86 4.35 -8.88
C GLU A 39 -13.63 3.03 -8.93
N ASP A 40 -12.93 1.88 -8.85
CA ASP A 40 -13.55 0.55 -8.99
C ASP A 40 -14.14 0.05 -7.68
N HIS A 41 -13.54 0.42 -6.55
CA HIS A 41 -13.90 -0.11 -5.23
C HIS A 41 -14.53 0.93 -4.30
N HIS A 42 -14.69 2.17 -4.75
CA HIS A 42 -15.33 3.27 -4.01
C HIS A 42 -14.73 3.48 -2.61
N VAL A 43 -13.41 3.33 -2.51
CA VAL A 43 -12.65 3.56 -1.29
C VAL A 43 -12.32 5.04 -1.17
N THR A 44 -12.41 5.58 0.05
CA THR A 44 -12.02 6.96 0.39
C THR A 44 -11.25 6.97 1.71
N ASP A 45 -10.56 8.07 2.02
CA ASP A 45 -9.83 8.27 3.28
C ASP A 45 -8.88 7.12 3.65
N ILE A 46 -8.23 6.53 2.64
CA ILE A 46 -7.29 5.43 2.83
C ILE A 46 -5.98 5.95 3.44
N VAL A 47 -5.51 5.31 4.51
CA VAL A 47 -4.30 5.69 5.24
C VAL A 47 -3.73 4.50 6.01
N ILE A 48 -2.40 4.45 6.13
CA ILE A 48 -1.73 3.58 7.11
C ILE A 48 -1.91 4.24 8.48
N GLU A 49 -2.82 3.71 9.30
CA GLU A 49 -3.18 4.30 10.60
C GLU A 49 -2.14 4.00 11.68
N LYS A 50 -1.62 2.77 11.67
CA LYS A 50 -0.64 2.30 12.65
C LYS A 50 0.17 1.14 12.07
N THR A 51 1.44 1.08 12.43
CA THR A 51 2.28 -0.12 12.25
C THR A 51 2.76 -0.56 13.63
N ASP A 52 2.60 -1.85 13.93
CA ASP A 52 3.15 -2.50 15.13
C ASP A 52 4.21 -3.55 14.75
N ASP A 53 4.67 -4.32 15.73
CA ASP A 53 5.74 -5.31 15.52
C ASP A 53 5.35 -6.43 14.55
N SER A 54 4.05 -6.68 14.36
CA SER A 54 3.56 -7.81 13.57
C SER A 54 2.60 -7.42 12.44
N MET A 55 1.93 -6.28 12.54
CA MET A 55 0.82 -5.89 11.69
C MET A 55 0.92 -4.42 11.25
N ILE A 56 0.48 -4.18 10.02
CA ILE A 56 0.16 -2.86 9.49
C ILE A 56 -1.36 -2.71 9.45
N HIS A 57 -1.86 -1.63 10.01
CA HIS A 57 -3.29 -1.31 10.12
C HIS A 57 -3.61 -0.25 9.07
N VAL A 58 -4.29 -0.65 8.00
CA VAL A 58 -4.74 0.25 6.94
C VAL A 58 -6.20 0.61 7.20
N ARG A 59 -6.45 1.88 7.54
CA ARG A 59 -7.81 2.41 7.69
C ARG A 59 -8.29 2.99 6.37
N TYR A 60 -9.55 2.75 6.04
CA TYR A 60 -10.20 3.32 4.86
C TYR A 60 -11.72 3.38 5.06
N ARG A 61 -12.40 4.18 4.24
CA ARG A 61 -13.86 4.21 4.16
C ARG A 61 -14.32 3.50 2.90
N LYS A 62 -15.31 2.62 3.04
CA LYS A 62 -15.99 1.95 1.92
C LYS A 62 -17.45 1.75 2.30
N GLU A 63 -18.37 2.02 1.37
CA GLU A 63 -19.83 1.90 1.60
C GLU A 63 -20.31 2.70 2.83
N GLY A 64 -19.79 3.93 2.98
CA GLY A 64 -20.17 4.83 4.08
C GLY A 64 -19.62 4.44 5.45
N SER A 65 -18.90 3.33 5.59
CA SER A 65 -18.37 2.81 6.85
C SER A 65 -16.84 2.90 6.91
N SER A 66 -16.30 3.24 8.07
CA SER A 66 -14.86 3.14 8.33
C SER A 66 -14.49 1.68 8.62
N LYS A 67 -13.47 1.17 7.95
CA LYS A 67 -12.95 -0.20 8.10
C LYS A 67 -11.44 -0.13 8.36
N ILE A 68 -10.92 -1.15 9.03
CA ILE A 68 -9.48 -1.35 9.23
C ILE A 68 -9.14 -2.73 8.68
N GLN A 69 -8.14 -2.79 7.80
CA GLN A 69 -7.52 -4.02 7.35
C GLN A 69 -6.19 -4.18 8.07
N MET A 70 -6.00 -5.33 8.72
CA MET A 70 -4.71 -5.72 9.28
C MET A 70 -3.98 -6.61 8.28
N ILE A 71 -2.74 -6.26 7.96
CA ILE A 71 -1.88 -6.98 7.03
C ILE A 71 -0.60 -7.33 7.78
N PRO A 72 -0.10 -8.59 7.72
CA PRO A 72 1.17 -8.95 8.32
C PRO A 72 2.27 -8.01 7.84
N ARG A 73 3.02 -7.44 8.77
CA ARG A 73 4.03 -6.42 8.49
C ARG A 73 5.08 -6.92 7.50
N GLU A 74 5.57 -8.15 7.72
CA GLU A 74 6.51 -8.82 6.83
C GLU A 74 6.00 -8.85 5.38
N ALA A 75 4.73 -9.21 5.17
CA ALA A 75 4.13 -9.26 3.84
C ALA A 75 3.98 -7.86 3.21
N GLY A 76 3.61 -6.85 4.01
CA GLY A 76 3.50 -5.47 3.54
C GLY A 76 4.86 -4.87 3.15
N GLU A 77 5.90 -5.11 3.95
CA GLU A 77 7.26 -4.58 3.73
C GLU A 77 8.07 -5.39 2.70
N GLN A 78 7.61 -6.59 2.32
CA GLN A 78 8.35 -7.52 1.45
C GLN A 78 8.90 -6.86 0.19
N LEU A 79 8.09 -6.09 -0.54
CA LEU A 79 8.52 -5.48 -1.79
C LEU A 79 9.66 -4.47 -1.60
N LEU A 80 9.56 -3.62 -0.56
CA LEU A 80 10.62 -2.66 -0.23
C LEU A 80 11.90 -3.39 0.18
N ASN A 81 11.77 -4.45 0.98
CA ASN A 81 12.91 -5.27 1.40
C ASN A 81 13.59 -5.93 0.20
N ASP A 82 12.83 -6.55 -0.71
CA ASP A 82 13.35 -7.18 -1.92
C ASP A 82 14.13 -6.19 -2.81
N ILE A 83 13.61 -4.97 -2.98
CA ILE A 83 14.27 -3.90 -3.74
C ILE A 83 15.58 -3.48 -3.08
N ASN A 84 15.58 -3.33 -1.75
CA ASN A 84 16.76 -2.90 -0.99
C ASN A 84 17.84 -4.00 -0.93
N GLU A 85 17.45 -5.27 -0.87
CA GLU A 85 18.36 -6.41 -0.85
C GLU A 85 18.98 -6.71 -2.22
N ASN A 86 18.39 -6.23 -3.32
CA ASN A 86 18.86 -6.47 -4.68
C ASN A 86 19.15 -5.17 -5.46
N PRO A 87 20.18 -4.39 -5.08
CA PRO A 87 20.43 -3.04 -5.57
C PRO A 87 20.95 -2.94 -7.03
N LYS A 88 20.72 -3.96 -7.88
CA LYS A 88 21.25 -3.99 -9.26
C LYS A 88 20.69 -2.92 -10.21
N TYR A 89 19.77 -2.07 -9.74
CA TYR A 89 19.14 -1.00 -10.54
C TYR A 89 19.01 0.33 -9.76
N ASN A 90 20.02 0.70 -8.97
CA ASN A 90 20.22 2.09 -8.55
C ASN A 90 21.22 2.80 -9.48
#